data_AF-A0AAJ2LSS0-F1
#
_entry.id   AF-A0AAJ2LSS0-F1
#
_cell.length_a   1.000
_cell.length_b   1.000
_cell.length_c   1.000
_cell.angle_alpha   90.00
_cell.angle_beta   90.00
_cell.angle_gamma   90.00
#
_symmetry.space_group_name_H-M   'P 1'
#
loop_
_entity.id
_entity.type
_entity.pdbx_description
1 polymer ?
#
loop_
_entity_poly.entity_id
_entity_poly.type
_entity_poly.pdbx_seq_one_letter_code
_entity_poly.pdbx_strand_id
1 'polypeptide(L)' 'MGFNCGIVGLPNVGKSTLFNALTKAAIAAENFPFCTIEPNTGIVPVPDFRLDKLAAIVK' A
#
# COMPACT_ATOMS: atom_id res chain seq x y z
N MET A 1 1.40 -11.02 -13.15
CA MET A 1 1.47 -11.53 -11.77
C MET A 1 2.66 -10.88 -11.10
N GLY A 2 2.43 -9.86 -10.29
CA GLY A 2 3.48 -9.14 -9.55
C GLY A 2 3.77 -9.76 -8.19
N PHE A 3 4.82 -9.28 -7.54
CA PHE A 3 5.18 -9.62 -6.16
C PHE A 3 4.28 -8.84 -5.18
N ASN A 4 3.65 -9.54 -4.23
CA ASN A 4 2.76 -8.95 -3.23
C ASN A 4 3.36 -9.12 -1.82
N CYS A 5 3.23 -8.09 -0.97
CA CYS A 5 3.61 -8.13 0.44
C CYS A 5 2.41 -7.83 1.34
N GLY A 6 2.32 -8.53 2.47
CA GLY A 6 1.31 -8.29 3.50
C GLY A 6 1.85 -7.49 4.67
N ILE A 7 1.03 -6.58 5.22
CA ILE A 7 1.31 -5.87 6.47
C ILE A 7 0.73 -6.68 7.64
N VAL A 8 1.58 -7.17 8.55
CA VAL A 8 1.18 -8.00 9.69
C VAL A 8 1.52 -7.33 11.03
N GLY A 9 0.77 -7.64 12.08
CA GLY A 9 1.00 -7.09 13.42
C GLY A 9 -0.21 -7.19 14.35
N LEU A 10 0.01 -6.94 15.64
CA LEU A 10 -1.01 -7.03 16.69
C LEU A 10 -2.18 -6.07 16.47
N PRO A 11 -3.35 -6.29 17.10
CA PRO A 11 -4.47 -5.33 17.04
C PRO A 11 -4.05 -3.91 17.44
N ASN A 12 -4.62 -2.90 16.80
CA ASN A 12 -4.44 -1.47 17.12
C ASN A 12 -3.00 -0.90 17.01
N VAL A 13 -2.04 -1.59 16.40
CA VAL A 13 -0.67 -1.07 16.17
C VAL A 13 -0.54 -0.10 14.98
N GLY A 14 -1.66 0.40 14.44
CA GLY A 14 -1.64 1.36 13.32
C GLY A 14 -1.50 0.75 11.92
N LYS A 15 -1.75 -0.55 11.73
CA LYS A 15 -1.67 -1.22 10.41
C LYS A 15 -2.51 -0.53 9.33
N SER A 16 -3.76 -0.21 9.63
CA SER A 16 -4.67 0.47 8.70
C SER A 16 -4.22 1.89 8.40
N THR A 17 -3.65 2.59 9.38
CA THR A 17 -3.07 3.92 9.22
C THR A 17 -1.89 3.90 8.23
N LEU A 18 -0.98 2.94 8.39
CA LEU A 18 0.16 2.77 7.47
C LEU A 18 -0.31 2.41 6.07
N PHE A 19 -1.27 1.48 5.95
CA PHE A 19 -1.83 1.09 4.66
C PHE A 19 -2.45 2.29 3.93
N ASN A 20 -3.25 3.10 4.64
CA ASN A 20 -3.89 4.28 4.08
C ASN A 20 -2.87 5.35 3.67
N ALA A 21 -1.79 5.54 4.45
CA ALA A 21 -0.73 6.47 4.12
C ALA A 21 0.02 6.06 2.84
N LEU A 22 0.30 4.76 2.67
CA LEU A 22 1.03 4.22 1.52
C LEU A 22 0.19 4.21 0.24
N THR A 23 -1.09 3.86 0.35
CA THR A 23 -1.98 3.67 -0.81
C THR A 23 -2.80 4.91 -1.15
N LYS A 24 -2.81 5.93 -0.26
CA LYS A 24 -3.76 7.05 -0.28
C LYS A 24 -5.23 6.60 -0.35
N ALA A 25 -5.50 5.32 -0.07
CA ALA A 25 -6.85 4.78 -0.03
C ALA A 25 -7.49 5.17 1.31
N ALA A 26 -8.74 5.62 1.27
CA ALA A 26 -9.52 5.90 2.46
C ALA A 26 -10.21 4.62 2.96
N ILE A 27 -9.44 3.64 3.43
CA ILE A 27 -10.04 2.43 4.00
C ILE A 27 -10.52 2.76 5.41
N ALA A 28 -11.80 2.52 5.66
CA ALA A 28 -12.40 2.63 6.96
C ALA A 28 -11.70 1.66 7.94
N ALA A 29 -11.11 2.20 9.00
CA ALA A 29 -10.49 1.43 10.08
C ALA A 29 -11.56 0.89 11.03
N GLU A 30 -12.58 0.22 10.50
CA GLU A 30 -13.68 -0.32 11.28
C GLU A 30 -13.42 -1.80 11.62
N ASN A 31 -13.64 -2.15 12.88
CA ASN A 31 -13.53 -3.51 13.39
C ASN A 31 -14.78 -4.31 13.00
N PHE A 32 -14.79 -5.00 11.85
CA PHE A 32 -15.89 -5.89 11.49
C PHE A 32 -15.58 -7.34 11.89
N PRO A 33 -16.20 -7.89 12.95
CA PRO A 33 -15.73 -9.15 13.54
C PRO A 33 -16.21 -10.42 12.82
N PHE A 34 -17.00 -10.34 11.74
CA PHE A 34 -17.65 -11.52 11.16
C PHE A 34 -17.86 -11.52 9.63
N CYS A 35 -17.22 -10.63 8.88
CA CYS A 35 -17.27 -10.68 7.41
C CYS A 35 -15.97 -11.25 6.84
N THR A 36 -16.07 -12.09 5.80
CA THR A 36 -14.94 -12.44 4.94
C THR A 36 -14.52 -11.18 4.18
N ILE A 37 -13.67 -10.36 4.80
CA ILE A 37 -13.14 -9.14 4.19
C ILE A 37 -12.04 -9.56 3.23
N GLU A 38 -12.23 -9.35 1.92
CA GLU A 38 -11.11 -9.44 0.98
C GLU A 38 -9.99 -8.52 1.47
N PRO A 39 -8.74 -9.00 1.56
CA PRO A 39 -7.66 -8.18 2.09
C PRO A 39 -7.56 -6.90 1.27
N ASN A 40 -7.46 -5.75 1.95
CA ASN A 40 -7.23 -4.50 1.26
C ASN A 40 -5.93 -4.61 0.44
N THR A 41 -6.04 -4.52 -0.88
CA THR A 41 -4.90 -4.54 -1.79
C THR A 41 -4.69 -3.15 -2.37
N GLY A 42 -3.43 -2.76 -2.53
CA GLY A 42 -3.08 -1.47 -3.10
C GLY A 42 -1.71 -1.53 -3.73
N ILE A 43 -1.51 -0.72 -4.77
CA ILE A 43 -0.24 -0.61 -5.48
C ILE A 43 0.44 0.67 -5.01
N VAL A 44 1.69 0.55 -4.57
CA VAL A 44 2.52 1.68 -4.16
C VAL A 44 3.65 1.81 -5.18
N PRO A 45 3.81 2.99 -5.84
CA PRO A 45 4.90 3.18 -6.78
C PRO A 45 6.23 3.18 -6.04
N VAL A 46 7.22 2.46 -6.59
CA VAL A 46 8.58 2.50 -6.06
C VAL A 46 9.27 3.75 -6.62
N PRO A 47 9.74 4.67 -5.76
CA PRO A 47 10.45 5.85 -6.23
C PRO A 47 11.80 5.46 -6.84
N ASP A 48 12.02 5.80 -8.12
CA ASP A 48 13.28 5.56 -8.81
C ASP A 48 13.73 6.80 -9.60
N PHE A 49 14.60 7.59 -8.97
CA PHE A 49 15.18 8.81 -9.56
C PHE A 49 16.05 8.55 -10.80
N ARG A 50 16.43 7.30 -11.07
CA ARG A 50 17.22 6.96 -12.26
C ARG A 50 16.37 7.04 -13.53
N LEU A 51 15.07 6.75 -13.42
CA LEU A 51 14.14 6.85 -14.54
C LEU A 51 14.06 8.28 -15.06
N ASP A 52 14.03 9.27 -14.16
CA ASP A 52 14.03 10.69 -14.53
C ASP A 52 15.31 11.09 -15.27
N LYS A 53 16.47 10.60 -14.81
CA LYS A 53 17.76 10.85 -15.48
C LYS A 53 17.81 10.24 -16.87
N LEU A 54 17.32 9.01 -17.04
CA LEU A 54 17.25 8.37 -18.35
C LEU A 54 16.31 9.11 -19.29
N ALA A 55 15.14 9.54 -18.79
CA ALA A 55 14.20 10.34 -19.57
C ALA A 55 14.80 11.68 -20.04
N ALA A 56 15.71 12.28 -19.26
CA ALA A 56 16.41 13.50 -19.63
C ALA A 56 17.50 13.29 -20.70
N ILE A 57 18.10 12.09 -20.79
CA ILE A 57 19.12 11.77 -21.79
C ILE A 57 18.49 11.53 -23.18
N VAL A 58 17.28 10.98 -23.22
CA VAL A 58 16.58 10.61 -24.47
C VAL A 58 15.76 11.79 -25.05
N LYS A 59 15.81 12.97 -24.43
CA LYS A 59 15.08 14.16 -24.85
C LYS A 59 15.64 14.83 -26.09
#